data_AF-A0A3B0TTD7-F1
#
_entry.id   AF-A0A3B0TTD7-F1
#
_cell.length_a   1.000
_cell.length_b   1.000
_cell.length_c   1.000
_cell.angle_alpha   90.00
_cell.angle_beta   90.00
_cell.angle_gamma   90.00
#
_symmetry.space_group_name_H-M   'P 1'
#
loop_
_entity.id
_entity.type
_entity.pdbx_description
1 polymer ?
#
loop_
_entity_poly.entity_id
_entity_poly.type
_entity_poly.pdbx_seq_one_letter_code
_entity_poly.pdbx_strand_id
1 'polypeptide(L)'
;MTTMQNIVEKIQDRMQRGELTAAEANIELVLAERVRIVCKLSREVRKALNNAVKEGRLGHMKKDGLKPEVYYHPTFDYLARATRNKAEKSSIKAISSVLA
;
A
#
# COMPACT_ATOMS: atom_id res chain seq x y z
N MET A 1 2.71 13.96 -18.47
CA MET A 1 2.03 13.27 -17.36
C MET A 1 2.52 11.82 -17.36
N THR A 2 3.23 11.38 -16.33
CA THR A 2 3.71 9.99 -16.26
C THR A 2 2.58 9.13 -15.69
N THR A 3 2.03 8.24 -16.51
CA THR A 3 0.96 7.33 -16.10
C THR A 3 1.49 6.33 -15.07
N MET A 4 0.64 5.82 -14.18
CA MET A 4 1.02 4.76 -13.24
C MET A 4 1.60 3.54 -13.97
N GLN A 5 1.08 3.22 -15.16
CA GLN A 5 1.60 2.17 -16.04
C GLN A 5 3.09 2.39 -16.34
N ASN A 6 3.49 3.58 -16.78
CA ASN A 6 4.88 3.91 -17.06
C ASN A 6 5.79 3.80 -15.83
N ILE A 7 5.25 4.03 -14.62
CA ILE A 7 6.01 3.86 -13.37
C ILE A 7 6.22 2.37 -13.08
N VAL A 8 5.17 1.56 -13.22
CA VAL A 8 5.25 0.12 -13.03
C VAL A 8 6.22 -0.52 -14.03
N GLU A 9 6.14 -0.14 -15.31
CA GLU A 9 7.05 -0.62 -16.35
C GLU A 9 8.50 -0.28 -16.03
N LYS A 10 8.78 0.96 -15.60
CA LYS A 10 10.14 1.35 -15.18
C LYS A 10 10.64 0.54 -13.99
N ILE A 11 9.78 0.27 -13.00
CA ILE A 11 10.16 -0.55 -11.84
C ILE A 11 10.44 -1.99 -12.29
N GLN A 12 9.62 -2.54 -13.18
CA GLN A 12 9.81 -3.88 -13.73
C GLN A 12 11.10 -4.00 -14.53
N ASP A 13 11.40 -3.04 -15.42
CA ASP A 13 12.64 -3.00 -16.18
C ASP A 13 13.86 -2.96 -15.27
N ARG A 14 13.84 -2.11 -14.23
CA ARG A 14 14.93 -2.02 -13.25
C ARG A 14 15.10 -3.30 -12.45
N MET A 15 14.00 -4.00 -12.13
CA MET A 15 14.07 -5.32 -11.50
C MET A 15 14.68 -6.37 -12.44
N GLN A 16 14.30 -6.37 -13.73
CA GLN A 16 14.85 -7.31 -14.72
C GLN A 16 16.35 -7.09 -14.95
N ARG A 17 16.81 -5.83 -14.89
CA ARG A 17 18.23 -5.47 -14.95
C ARG A 17 19.01 -5.78 -13.67
N GLY A 18 18.35 -6.25 -12.62
CA GLY A 18 18.97 -6.54 -11.32
C GLY A 18 19.31 -5.29 -10.49
N GLU A 19 18.84 -4.11 -10.89
CA GLU A 19 19.08 -2.85 -10.19
C GLU A 19 18.19 -2.69 -8.95
N LEU A 20 17.07 -3.40 -8.91
CA LEU A 20 16.15 -3.43 -7.77
C LEU A 20 15.85 -4.85 -7.31
N THR A 21 15.89 -5.03 -5.99
CA THR A 21 15.30 -6.21 -5.37
C THR A 21 13.76 -6.10 -5.39
N ALA A 22 13.07 -7.24 -5.34
CA ALA A 22 11.61 -7.26 -5.22
C ALA A 22 11.11 -6.51 -3.97
N ALA A 23 11.91 -6.48 -2.90
CA ALA A 23 11.65 -5.71 -1.70
C ALA A 23 11.62 -4.20 -1.99
N GLU A 24 12.66 -3.68 -2.64
CA GLU A 24 12.80 -2.26 -2.96
C GLU A 24 11.74 -1.82 -3.98
N ALA A 25 11.40 -2.69 -4.94
CA ALA A 25 10.35 -2.40 -5.92
C ALA A 25 8.98 -2.24 -5.26
N ASN A 26 8.67 -3.04 -4.24
CA ASN A 26 7.44 -2.89 -3.48
C ASN A 26 7.40 -1.58 -2.68
N ILE A 27 8.54 -1.08 -2.21
CA ILE A 27 8.62 0.22 -1.53
C ILE A 27 8.36 1.35 -2.54
N GLU A 28 9.05 1.34 -3.69
CA GLU A 28 8.83 2.33 -4.75
C GLU A 28 7.39 2.36 -5.25
N LEU A 29 6.74 1.19 -5.36
CA LEU A 29 5.32 1.09 -5.71
C LEU A 29 4.42 1.77 -4.68
N VAL A 30 4.65 1.56 -3.38
CA VAL A 30 3.84 2.22 -2.33
C VAL A 30 4.03 3.74 -2.37
N LEU A 31 5.26 4.21 -2.63
CA LEU A 31 5.54 5.64 -2.76
C LEU A 31 4.83 6.24 -3.98
N ALA A 32 4.81 5.53 -5.12
CA ALA A 32 4.12 5.94 -6.32
C ALA A 32 2.59 5.94 -6.15
N GLU A 33 2.03 4.88 -5.56
CA GLU A 33 0.59 4.74 -5.27
C GLU A 33 0.11 5.69 -4.16
N ARG A 34 1.03 6.26 -3.38
CA ARG A 34 0.82 7.07 -2.17
C ARG A 34 0.22 6.29 -1.00
N VAL A 35 -0.72 5.39 -1.25
CA VAL A 35 -1.38 4.53 -0.25
C VAL A 35 -1.66 3.17 -0.87
N ARG A 36 -1.19 2.11 -0.21
CA ARG A 36 -1.45 0.72 -0.58
C ARG A 36 -2.23 0.00 0.52
N ILE A 37 -3.41 -0.50 0.15
CA ILE A 37 -4.23 -1.35 1.01
C ILE A 37 -3.68 -2.78 1.00
N VAL A 38 -3.53 -3.37 2.17
CA VAL A 38 -3.04 -4.74 2.33
C VAL A 38 -4.20 -5.72 2.32
N CYS A 39 -4.32 -6.49 1.24
CA CYS A 39 -5.25 -7.63 1.16
C CYS A 39 -4.52 -8.96 1.41
N LYS A 40 -3.56 -9.31 0.55
CA LYS A 40 -2.68 -10.48 0.69
C LYS A 40 -1.26 -10.05 0.37
N LEU A 41 -0.32 -10.36 1.25
CA LEU A 41 1.08 -9.99 1.10
C LEU A 41 1.95 -11.15 1.58
N SER A 42 2.98 -11.51 0.81
CA SER A 42 3.93 -12.55 1.23
C SER A 42 4.70 -12.08 2.48
N ARG A 43 5.19 -13.04 3.27
CA ARG A 43 5.94 -12.75 4.50
C ARG A 43 7.17 -11.90 4.23
N GLU A 44 7.85 -12.15 3.11
CA GLU A 44 9.05 -11.43 2.70
C GLU A 44 8.76 -9.98 2.33
N VAL A 45 7.70 -9.74 1.54
CA VAL A 45 7.30 -8.38 1.17
C VAL A 45 6.82 -7.61 2.41
N ARG A 46 6.07 -8.26 3.31
CA ARG A 46 5.68 -7.66 4.60
C ARG A 46 6.90 -7.27 5.44
N LYS A 47 7.93 -8.13 5.50
CA LYS A 47 9.18 -7.85 6.21
C LYS A 47 9.90 -6.64 5.60
N ALA A 48 10.00 -6.59 4.27
CA ALA A 48 10.61 -5.47 3.54
C ALA A 48 9.89 -4.14 3.82
N LEU A 49 8.57 -4.10 3.69
CA LEU A 49 7.80 -2.88 3.95
C LEU A 49 7.92 -2.43 5.41
N ASN A 50 7.90 -3.37 6.37
CA ASN A 50 8.11 -3.03 7.78
C ASN A 50 9.51 -2.48 8.06
N ASN A 51 10.54 -2.98 7.37
CA ASN A 51 11.88 -2.40 7.48
C ASN A 51 11.91 -0.97 6.94
N ALA A 52 11.29 -0.74 5.78
CA ALA A 52 11.16 0.61 5.21
C ALA A 52 10.39 1.58 6.12
N VAL A 53 9.44 1.07 6.91
CA VAL A 53 8.74 1.86 7.95
C VAL A 53 9.67 2.21 9.09
N LYS A 54 10.50 1.27 9.56
CA LYS A 54 11.51 1.55 10.60
C LYS A 54 12.56 2.56 10.15
N GLU A 55 12.90 2.53 8.86
CA GLU A 55 13.81 3.49 8.22
C GLU A 55 13.16 4.86 7.96
N GLY A 56 11.85 5.01 8.21
CA GLY A 56 11.11 6.25 7.99
C GLY A 56 10.74 6.53 6.53
N ARG A 57 10.99 5.58 5.61
CA ARG A 57 10.66 5.72 4.18
C ARG A 57 9.16 5.53 3.92
N LEU A 58 8.49 4.74 4.74
CA LEU A 58 7.05 4.48 4.66
C LEU A 58 6.36 4.70 6.00
N GLY A 59 5.07 5.04 5.95
CA GLY A 59 4.17 4.94 7.06
C GLY A 59 3.41 3.61 7.05
N HIS A 60 2.98 3.15 8.23
CA HIS A 60 2.14 1.96 8.40
C HIS A 60 0.97 2.25 9.34
N MET A 61 -0.20 1.75 9.00
CA MET A 61 -1.32 1.65 9.94
C MET A 61 -1.83 0.22 9.95
N LYS A 62 -1.82 -0.37 11.14
CA LYS A 62 -2.36 -1.72 11.39
C LYS A 62 -3.86 -1.75 11.13
N LYS A 63 -4.38 -2.95 10.84
CA LYS A 63 -5.82 -3.21 10.76
C LYS A 63 -6.49 -2.84 12.09
N ASP A 64 -7.66 -2.23 12.02
CA ASP A 64 -8.46 -1.80 13.18
C ASP A 64 -9.95 -1.97 12.86
N GLY A 65 -10.61 -2.96 13.46
CA GLY A 65 -11.99 -3.33 13.09
C GLY A 65 -12.15 -3.59 11.58
N LEU A 66 -13.04 -2.82 10.94
CA LEU A 66 -13.28 -2.84 9.50
C LEU A 66 -12.30 -1.99 8.68
N LYS A 67 -11.44 -1.20 9.34
CA LYS A 67 -10.40 -0.40 8.66
C LYS A 67 -9.23 -1.31 8.29
N PRO A 68 -8.90 -1.43 6.99
CA PRO A 68 -7.85 -2.33 6.54
C PRO A 68 -6.46 -1.88 7.01
N GLU A 69 -5.51 -2.81 6.96
CA GLU A 69 -4.07 -2.52 7.09
C GLU A 69 -3.58 -1.78 5.84
N VAL A 70 -2.74 -0.76 6.02
CA VAL A 70 -2.19 0.04 4.91
C VAL A 70 -0.72 0.38 5.12
N TYR A 71 0.02 0.44 4.01
CA TYR A 71 1.31 1.12 3.92
C TYR A 71 1.12 2.38 3.08
N TYR A 72 1.82 3.46 3.40
CA TYR A 72 1.62 4.74 2.73
C TYR A 72 2.91 5.56 2.70
N HIS A 73 2.94 6.53 1.80
CA HIS A 73 3.99 7.53 1.76
C HIS A 73 3.87 8.46 2.98
N PRO A 74 4.94 8.73 3.75
CA PRO A 74 4.86 9.45 5.04
C PRO A 74 4.16 10.81 4.98
N THR A 75 4.31 11.55 3.89
CA THR A 75 3.66 12.86 3.69
C THR A 75 2.16 12.79 3.36
N PHE A 76 1.61 11.60 3.15
CA PHE A 76 0.22 11.38 2.73
C PHE A 76 -0.59 10.56 3.75
N ASP A 77 -0.31 10.72 5.04
CA ASP A 77 -1.05 10.04 6.11
C ASP A 77 -2.57 10.35 6.07
N TYR A 78 -2.92 11.58 5.70
CA TYR A 78 -4.30 12.00 5.51
C TYR A 78 -5.02 11.17 4.43
N LEU A 79 -4.35 10.83 3.32
CA LEU A 79 -4.90 9.93 2.30
C LEU A 79 -5.03 8.51 2.84
N ALA A 80 -4.08 8.04 3.65
CA ALA A 80 -4.17 6.73 4.27
C ALA A 80 -5.41 6.62 5.16
N ARG A 81 -5.68 7.64 5.98
CA ARG A 81 -6.90 7.72 6.83
C ARG A 81 -8.17 7.77 5.98
N ALA A 82 -8.20 8.61 4.96
CA ALA A 82 -9.36 8.75 4.07
C ALA A 82 -9.69 7.43 3.36
N THR A 83 -8.68 6.75 2.82
CA THR A 83 -8.81 5.45 2.16
C THR A 83 -9.33 4.38 3.12
N ARG A 84 -8.81 4.32 4.34
CA ARG A 84 -9.28 3.38 5.38
C ARG A 84 -10.73 3.62 5.76
N ASN A 85 -11.11 4.88 5.99
CA ASN A 85 -12.48 5.26 6.34
C ASN A 85 -13.46 4.96 5.20
N LYS A 86 -13.04 5.16 3.94
CA LYS A 86 -13.86 4.80 2.78
C LYS A 86 -14.07 3.29 2.68
N ALA A 87 -13.02 2.50 2.88
CA ALA A 87 -13.11 1.04 2.87
C ALA A 87 -14.05 0.52 3.97
N GLU A 88 -13.92 1.05 5.20
CA GLU A 88 -14.81 0.72 6.31
C GLU A 88 -16.28 1.03 5.98
N LYS A 89 -16.58 2.23 5.48
CA LYS A 89 -17.95 2.60 5.07
C LYS A 89 -18.52 1.66 4.02
N SER A 90 -17.71 1.28 3.03
CA SER A 90 -18.11 0.31 2.01
C SER A 90 -18.41 -1.07 2.61
N SER A 91 -17.61 -1.53 3.58
CA SER A 91 -17.85 -2.79 4.28
C SER A 91 -19.14 -2.74 5.11
N ILE A 92 -19.39 -1.66 5.85
CA ILE A 92 -20.63 -1.47 6.61
C ILE A 92 -21.83 -1.51 5.66
N LYS A 93 -21.78 -0.77 4.55
CA LYS A 93 -22.85 -0.73 3.55
C LYS A 93 -23.16 -2.12 2.98
N ALA A 94 -22.13 -2.90 2.66
CA ALA A 94 -22.29 -4.25 2.13
C ALA A 94 -22.93 -5.21 3.14
N ILE A 95 -22.59 -5.08 4.43
CA ILE A 95 -23.20 -5.88 5.49
C ILE A 95 -24.67 -5.47 5.68
N SER A 96 -24.96 -4.18 5.74
CA SER A 96 -26.33 -3.67 5.88
C SER A 96 -27.25 -4.09 4.74
N SER A 97 -26.75 -4.19 3.50
CA SER A 97 -27.56 -4.63 2.35
C SER A 97 -27.93 -6.12 2.38
N VAL A 98 -27.24 -6.94 3.17
CA VAL A 98 -27.57 -8.38 3.32
C VAL A 98 -28.60 -8.59 4.44
N LEU A 99 -28.63 -7.68 5.42
CA LEU A 99 -29.52 -7.76 6.57
C LEU A 99 -30.87 -7.06 6.37
N ALA A 100 -31.01 -6.25 5.32
CA ALA A 100 -32.24 -5.56 4.92
C ALA A 100 -33.09 -6.45 4.00
#